data_AF-A0A9D8R6U2-F1
#
_entry.id   AF-A0A9D8R6U2-F1
#
_cell.length_a   1.000
_cell.length_b   1.000
_cell.length_c   1.000
_cell.angle_alpha   90.00
_cell.angle_beta   90.00
_cell.angle_gamma   90.00
#
_symmetry.space_group_name_H-M   'P 1'
#
loop_
_entity.id
_entity.type
_entity.pdbx_description
1 polymer ?
#
loop_
_entity_poly.entity_id
_entity_poly.type
_entity_poly.pdbx_seq_one_letter_code
_entity_poly.pdbx_strand_id
1 'polypeptide(L)'
;MRINKEEIPRGDTPEEIKKRSDIIWSFYQEWKTENPNQRVYNHRLKDYINVRKISIDETARHASKKYLSTLAVLQLDAILACAKLIKTGKTEKRANQQEFKAMLVMLYECPGIGTVKLLVGIRHKTLLKVQYCITALEVE
;
A
#
# COMPACT_ATOMS: atom_id res chain seq x y z
N MET A 1 -6.46 -16.25 5.11
CA MET A 1 -6.93 -16.63 3.77
C MET A 1 -5.68 -16.82 2.94
N ARG A 2 -5.39 -18.05 2.53
CA ARG A 2 -4.31 -18.28 1.57
C ARG A 2 -4.84 -17.89 0.19
N ILE A 3 -4.63 -16.65 -0.22
CA ILE A 3 -4.94 -16.22 -1.59
C ILE A 3 -3.92 -16.90 -2.50
N ASN A 4 -4.38 -17.82 -3.36
CA ASN A 4 -3.52 -18.46 -4.34
C ASN A 4 -3.25 -17.47 -5.48
N LYS A 5 -1.99 -17.35 -5.91
CA LYS A 5 -1.60 -16.43 -7.00
C LYS A 5 -2.33 -16.70 -8.32
N GLU A 6 -2.81 -17.92 -8.49
CA GLU A 6 -3.57 -18.40 -9.65
C GLU A 6 -5.01 -17.86 -9.69
N GLU A 7 -5.55 -17.41 -8.56
CA GLU A 7 -6.93 -16.87 -8.45
C GLU A 7 -7.02 -15.38 -8.81
N ILE A 8 -5.87 -14.71 -8.88
CA ILE A 8 -5.76 -13.27 -9.18
C ILE A 8 -5.77 -13.11 -10.70
N PRO A 9 -6.80 -12.45 -11.27
CA PRO A 9 -6.90 -12.30 -12.72
C PRO A 9 -5.78 -11.42 -13.26
N ARG A 10 -5.32 -11.72 -14.48
CA ARG A 10 -4.17 -11.05 -15.11
C ARG A 10 -4.53 -10.00 -16.15
N GLY A 11 -5.72 -10.06 -16.75
CA GLY A 11 -6.13 -9.10 -17.76
C GLY A 11 -6.62 -7.79 -17.14
N ASP A 12 -7.04 -6.86 -17.99
CA ASP A 12 -7.38 -5.49 -17.59
C ASP A 12 -8.86 -5.15 -17.85
N THR A 13 -9.74 -6.16 -17.92
CA THR A 13 -11.17 -5.89 -18.03
C THR A 13 -11.71 -5.25 -16.75
N PRO A 14 -12.81 -4.46 -16.82
CA PRO A 14 -13.43 -3.89 -15.63
C PRO A 14 -13.78 -4.93 -14.56
N GLU A 15 -14.25 -6.11 -14.96
CA GLU A 15 -14.60 -7.22 -14.07
C GLU A 15 -13.38 -7.78 -13.35
N GLU A 16 -12.26 -7.94 -14.07
CA GLU A 16 -11.01 -8.42 -13.50
C GLU A 16 -10.38 -7.40 -12.54
N ILE A 17 -10.40 -6.12 -12.89
CA ILE A 17 -9.97 -5.02 -12.01
C ILE A 17 -10.83 -5.01 -10.74
N LYS A 18 -12.15 -5.14 -10.87
CA LYS A 18 -13.05 -5.23 -9.72
C LYS A 18 -12.70 -6.42 -8.82
N LYS A 19 -12.50 -7.60 -9.40
CA LYS A 19 -12.09 -8.80 -8.65
C LYS A 19 -10.76 -8.58 -7.91
N ARG A 20 -9.77 -7.92 -8.52
CA ARG A 20 -8.51 -7.56 -7.82
C ARG A 20 -8.73 -6.57 -6.69
N SER A 21 -9.61 -5.58 -6.88
CA SER A 21 -10.00 -4.65 -5.83
C SER A 21 -10.63 -5.40 -4.64
N ASP A 22 -11.54 -6.33 -4.90
CA ASP A 22 -12.19 -7.14 -3.86
C ASP A 22 -11.17 -8.01 -3.11
N ILE A 23 -10.21 -8.62 -3.83
CA ILE A 23 -9.09 -9.38 -3.23
C ILE A 23 -8.27 -8.49 -2.29
N ILE A 24 -7.91 -7.27 -2.72
CA ILE A 24 -7.16 -6.31 -1.89
C ILE A 24 -7.96 -5.95 -0.63
N TRP A 25 -9.26 -5.66 -0.78
CA TRP A 25 -10.12 -5.33 0.34
C TRP A 25 -10.20 -6.47 1.36
N SER A 26 -10.48 -7.69 0.91
CA SER A 26 -10.56 -8.86 1.79
C SER A 26 -9.24 -9.12 2.50
N PHE A 27 -8.10 -9.01 1.80
CA PHE A 27 -6.78 -9.14 2.39
C PHE A 27 -6.55 -8.13 3.52
N TYR A 28 -6.86 -6.85 3.32
CA TYR A 28 -6.70 -5.85 4.37
C TYR A 28 -7.61 -6.07 5.58
N GLN A 29 -8.84 -6.57 5.38
CA GLN A 29 -9.75 -6.85 6.49
C GLN A 29 -9.25 -8.01 7.36
N GLU A 30 -8.73 -9.05 6.73
CA GLU A 30 -8.10 -10.14 7.45
C GLU A 30 -6.84 -9.67 8.18
N TRP A 31 -5.96 -8.95 7.48
CA TRP A 31 -4.75 -8.39 8.06
C TRP A 31 -5.04 -7.54 9.30
N LYS A 32 -6.12 -6.75 9.30
CA LYS A 32 -6.55 -5.97 10.48
C LYS A 32 -7.02 -6.83 11.64
N THR A 33 -7.65 -7.97 11.37
CA THR A 33 -8.05 -8.94 12.38
C THR A 33 -6.81 -9.54 13.05
N GLU A 34 -5.78 -9.86 12.26
CA GLU A 34 -4.51 -10.39 12.73
C GLU A 34 -3.62 -9.32 13.39
N ASN A 35 -3.82 -8.04 13.04
CA ASN A 35 -3.04 -6.90 13.54
C ASN A 35 -3.94 -5.84 14.19
N PRO A 36 -4.42 -6.05 15.44
CA PRO A 36 -5.38 -5.17 16.12
C PRO A 36 -4.92 -3.71 16.24
N ASN A 37 -3.60 -3.50 16.40
CA ASN A 37 -3.02 -2.15 16.48
C ASN A 37 -2.92 -1.44 15.12
N GLN A 38 -3.13 -2.18 14.02
CA GLN A 38 -3.11 -1.69 12.64
C GLN A 38 -1.88 -0.82 12.33
N ARG A 39 -0.71 -1.28 12.77
CA ARG A 39 0.58 -0.61 12.57
C ARG A 39 1.71 -1.61 12.49
N VAL A 40 2.70 -1.30 11.67
CA VAL A 40 3.94 -2.08 11.53
C VAL A 40 5.12 -1.15 11.78
N TYR A 41 6.09 -1.62 12.54
CA TYR A 41 7.33 -0.86 12.75
C TYR A 41 8.21 -0.97 11.50
N ASN A 42 8.57 0.17 10.90
CA ASN A 42 9.49 0.17 9.77
C ASN A 42 10.93 0.37 10.27
N HIS A 43 11.79 -0.61 10.00
CA HIS A 43 13.18 -0.62 10.49
C HIS A 43 14.07 0.45 9.85
N ARG A 44 13.75 0.90 8.64
CA ARG A 44 14.52 1.90 7.90
C ARG A 44 14.11 3.32 8.29
N LEU A 45 12.83 3.54 8.56
CA LEU A 45 12.26 4.80 9.02
C LEU A 45 12.42 4.99 10.53
N LYS A 46 12.61 3.89 11.28
CA LYS A 46 12.63 3.84 12.75
C LYS A 46 11.34 4.36 13.40
N ASP A 47 10.20 4.15 12.74
CA ASP A 47 8.88 4.60 13.19
C ASP A 47 7.77 3.64 12.73
N TYR A 48 6.61 3.73 13.35
CA TYR A 48 5.44 2.94 12.98
C TYR A 48 4.70 3.54 11.79
N ILE A 49 4.40 2.70 10.80
CA ILE A 49 3.48 3.02 9.71
C ILE A 49 2.12 2.42 10.04
N ASN A 50 1.09 3.27 10.04
CA ASN A 50 -0.27 2.93 10.42
C ASN A 50 -1.10 2.61 9.18
N VAL A 51 -1.87 1.54 9.23
CA VAL A 51 -2.87 1.19 8.21
C VAL A 51 -4.23 1.70 8.68
N ARG A 52 -4.92 2.48 7.85
CA ARG A 52 -6.23 3.09 8.14
C ARG A 52 -7.16 2.87 6.95
N LYS A 53 -8.40 3.36 7.04
CA LYS A 53 -9.38 3.20 5.94
C LYS A 53 -8.85 3.77 4.61
N ILE A 54 -8.31 4.98 4.64
CA ILE A 54 -7.70 5.64 3.46
C ILE A 54 -6.62 4.79 2.78
N SER A 55 -5.87 4.03 3.58
CA SER A 55 -4.84 3.12 3.11
C SER A 55 -5.41 2.05 2.17
N ILE A 56 -6.57 1.49 2.54
CA ILE A 56 -7.26 0.46 1.77
C ILE A 56 -7.90 1.10 0.53
N ASP A 57 -8.63 2.19 0.70
CA ASP A 57 -9.36 2.86 -0.38
C ASP A 57 -8.42 3.24 -1.53
N GLU A 58 -7.29 3.88 -1.21
CA GLU A 58 -6.32 4.33 -2.21
C GLU A 58 -5.52 3.18 -2.81
N THR A 59 -5.17 2.17 -2.01
CA THR A 59 -4.43 1.00 -2.51
C THR A 59 -5.32 0.17 -3.42
N ALA A 60 -6.56 -0.13 -3.02
CA ALA A 60 -7.51 -0.87 -3.85
C ALA A 60 -7.78 -0.12 -5.17
N ARG A 61 -7.94 1.20 -5.13
CA ARG A 61 -8.18 2.03 -6.34
C ARG A 61 -7.01 2.01 -7.34
N HIS A 62 -5.78 1.95 -6.85
CA HIS A 62 -4.58 2.04 -7.70
C HIS A 62 -3.98 0.68 -8.03
N ALA A 63 -3.77 -0.18 -7.04
CA ALA A 63 -3.10 -1.45 -7.21
C ALA A 63 -3.95 -2.48 -7.97
N SER A 64 -5.28 -2.39 -7.91
CA SER A 64 -6.17 -3.29 -8.67
C SER A 64 -6.08 -3.09 -10.18
N LYS A 65 -5.56 -1.96 -10.66
CA LYS A 65 -5.41 -1.70 -12.09
C LYS A 65 -4.34 -2.54 -12.76
N LYS A 66 -3.44 -3.15 -11.98
CA LYS A 66 -2.29 -3.89 -12.50
C LYS A 66 -2.08 -5.17 -11.68
N TYR A 67 -1.89 -6.29 -12.37
CA TYR A 67 -1.65 -7.59 -11.74
C TYR A 67 -0.50 -7.55 -10.73
N LEU A 68 0.67 -7.02 -11.13
CA LEU A 68 1.86 -6.95 -10.28
C LEU A 68 1.66 -6.08 -9.04
N SER A 69 0.91 -4.98 -9.15
CA SER A 69 0.59 -4.14 -7.99
C SER A 69 -0.32 -4.88 -7.02
N THR A 70 -1.29 -5.65 -7.51
CA THR A 70 -2.15 -6.49 -6.66
C THR A 70 -1.34 -7.56 -5.94
N LEU A 71 -0.40 -8.22 -6.62
CA LEU A 71 0.52 -9.17 -5.99
C LEU A 71 1.41 -8.50 -4.93
N ALA A 72 1.84 -7.26 -5.16
CA ALA A 72 2.68 -6.53 -4.21
C ALA A 72 1.95 -6.29 -2.90
N VAL A 73 0.66 -5.94 -2.96
CA VAL A 73 -0.15 -5.70 -1.75
C VAL A 73 -0.21 -6.94 -0.85
N LEU A 74 -0.17 -8.15 -1.41
CA LEU A 74 -0.16 -9.39 -0.62
C LEU A 74 1.15 -9.60 0.17
N GLN A 75 2.17 -8.76 -0.06
CA GLN A 75 3.41 -8.71 0.73
C GLN A 75 3.45 -7.49 1.66
N LEU A 76 2.28 -7.02 2.12
CA LEU A 76 2.10 -5.79 2.89
C LEU A 76 3.08 -5.66 4.07
N ASP A 77 3.20 -6.68 4.92
CA ASP A 77 4.07 -6.61 6.11
C ASP A 77 5.53 -6.39 5.75
N ALA A 78 6.03 -7.11 4.75
CA ALA A 78 7.40 -6.96 4.28
C ALA A 78 7.65 -5.54 3.73
N ILE A 79 6.70 -5.02 2.94
CA ILE A 79 6.78 -3.66 2.40
C ILE A 79 6.76 -2.63 3.55
N LEU A 80 5.81 -2.74 4.48
CA LEU A 80 5.68 -1.81 5.60
C LEU A 80 6.89 -1.85 6.53
N ALA A 81 7.45 -3.03 6.81
CA ALA A 81 8.58 -3.18 7.73
C ALA A 81 9.93 -2.74 7.11
N CYS A 82 10.11 -2.95 5.80
CA CYS A 82 11.43 -2.88 5.17
C CYS A 82 11.60 -1.80 4.09
N ALA A 83 10.53 -1.14 3.63
CA ALA A 83 10.65 -0.09 2.63
C ALA A 83 11.61 1.02 3.09
N LYS A 84 12.44 1.52 2.18
CA LYS A 84 13.44 2.57 2.41
C LYS A 84 12.90 3.90 1.97
N LEU A 85 13.05 4.94 2.79
CA LEU A 85 12.70 6.30 2.42
C LEU A 85 13.63 6.80 1.31
N ILE A 86 13.04 7.28 0.21
CA ILE A 86 13.78 7.87 -0.92
C ILE A 86 13.57 9.38 -0.97
N LYS A 87 12.35 9.85 -0.73
CA LYS A 87 12.00 11.26 -0.85
C LYS A 87 10.89 11.65 0.11
N THR A 88 10.99 12.87 0.63
CA THR A 88 9.88 13.56 1.28
C THR A 88 9.34 14.63 0.31
N GLY A 89 8.07 14.54 -0.02
CA GLY A 89 7.35 15.47 -0.90
C GLY A 89 6.28 16.26 -0.17
N LYS A 90 5.85 17.37 -0.78
CA LYS A 90 4.65 18.09 -0.37
C LYS A 90 3.41 17.28 -0.77
N THR A 91 2.34 17.44 0.00
CA THR A 91 1.04 16.93 -0.41
C THR A 91 0.50 17.66 -1.63
N GLU A 92 -0.23 16.94 -2.45
CA GLU A 92 -1.01 17.55 -3.52
C GLU A 92 -2.30 18.16 -2.94
N LYS A 93 -2.86 19.16 -3.61
CA LYS A 93 -4.14 19.79 -3.22
C LYS A 93 -5.36 18.90 -3.56
N ARG A 94 -5.28 17.60 -3.27
CA ARG A 94 -6.38 16.64 -3.46
C ARG A 94 -7.10 16.42 -2.13
N ALA A 95 -8.43 16.22 -2.18
CA ALA A 95 -9.26 16.05 -0.99
C ALA A 95 -8.74 14.94 -0.04
N ASN A 96 -8.28 13.84 -0.60
CA ASN A 96 -7.73 12.69 0.13
C ASN A 96 -6.28 12.89 0.65
N GLN A 97 -5.65 14.04 0.42
CA GLN A 97 -4.31 14.35 0.96
C GLN A 97 -4.31 15.56 1.90
N GLN A 98 -5.43 16.25 2.07
CA GLN A 98 -5.55 17.44 2.92
C GLN A 98 -5.22 17.16 4.39
N GLU A 99 -5.40 15.92 4.86
CA GLU A 99 -5.06 15.55 6.24
C GLU A 99 -3.56 15.38 6.49
N PHE A 100 -2.74 15.33 5.43
CA PHE A 100 -1.30 15.11 5.51
C PHE A 100 -0.52 16.41 5.27
N LYS A 101 0.50 16.63 6.11
CA LYS A 101 1.44 17.75 5.96
C LYS A 101 2.54 17.47 4.95
N ALA A 102 2.83 16.19 4.71
CA ALA A 102 3.88 15.72 3.83
C ALA A 102 3.60 14.28 3.41
N MET A 103 4.16 13.89 2.26
CA MET A 103 4.14 12.53 1.76
C MET A 103 5.57 11.98 1.72
N LEU A 104 5.76 10.77 2.22
CA LEU A 104 7.00 10.03 2.08
C LEU A 104 6.85 9.06 0.91
N VAL A 105 7.84 9.07 0.02
CA VAL A 105 8.00 8.07 -1.03
C VAL A 105 9.04 7.07 -0.55
N MET A 106 8.60 5.85 -0.34
CA MET A 106 9.43 4.74 0.13
C MET A 106 9.44 3.64 -0.93
N LEU A 107 10.59 2.97 -1.11
CA LEU A 107 10.75 1.87 -2.07
C LEU A 107 11.12 0.58 -1.38
N TYR A 108 10.63 -0.54 -1.90
CA TYR A 108 10.96 -1.89 -1.47
C TYR A 108 11.20 -2.78 -2.69
N GLU A 109 12.32 -3.51 -2.70
CA GLU A 109 12.58 -4.53 -3.71
C GLU A 109 11.81 -5.79 -3.34
N CYS A 110 10.73 -6.05 -4.08
CA CYS A 110 9.77 -7.09 -3.76
C CYS A 110 10.09 -8.36 -4.58
N PRO A 111 10.47 -9.47 -3.93
CA PRO A 111 10.85 -10.70 -4.65
C PRO A 111 9.73 -11.19 -5.58
N GLY A 112 10.08 -11.45 -6.84
CA GLY A 112 9.16 -11.92 -7.87
C GLY A 112 8.20 -10.86 -8.43
N ILE A 113 8.38 -9.58 -8.08
CA ILE A 113 7.57 -8.46 -8.58
C ILE A 113 8.45 -7.32 -9.11
N GLY A 114 9.53 -6.98 -8.41
CA GLY A 114 10.39 -5.84 -8.71
C GLY A 114 10.20 -4.71 -7.70
N THR A 115 10.55 -3.48 -8.09
CA THR A 115 10.50 -2.32 -7.19
C THR A 115 9.05 -1.93 -6.89
N VAL A 116 8.70 -1.86 -5.62
CA VAL A 116 7.38 -1.43 -5.14
C VAL A 116 7.51 -0.08 -4.45
N LYS A 117 6.62 0.84 -4.82
CA LYS A 117 6.47 2.15 -4.19
C LYS A 117 5.40 2.09 -3.11
N LEU A 118 5.81 2.47 -1.89
CA LEU A 118 4.96 2.74 -0.75
C LEU A 118 4.90 4.25 -0.53
N LEU A 119 3.70 4.83 -0.61
CA LEU A 119 3.44 6.20 -0.20
C LEU A 119 2.96 6.21 1.25
N VAL A 120 3.50 7.11 2.06
CA VAL A 120 3.12 7.29 3.47
C VAL A 120 2.83 8.75 3.74
N GLY A 121 1.61 9.06 4.18
CA GLY A 121 1.22 10.41 4.60
C GLY A 121 1.60 10.67 6.05
N ILE A 122 2.12 11.86 6.35
CA ILE A 122 2.33 12.31 7.73
C ILE A 122 1.17 13.23 8.10
N ARG A 123 0.35 12.86 9.10
CA ARG A 123 -0.79 13.68 9.52
C ARG A 123 -0.35 15.03 10.10
N HIS A 124 -1.10 16.09 9.79
CA HIS A 124 -0.84 17.44 10.30
C HIS A 124 -0.79 17.51 11.83
N LYS A 125 -1.83 16.98 12.49
CA LYS A 125 -2.04 17.17 13.93
C LYS A 125 -1.22 16.19 14.79
N THR A 126 -1.23 14.91 14.42
CA THR A 126 -0.69 13.84 15.27
C THR A 126 0.70 13.39 14.86
N LEU A 127 1.20 13.84 13.70
CA LEU A 127 2.46 13.40 13.11
C LEU A 127 2.54 11.89 12.83
N LEU A 128 1.40 11.19 12.88
CA LEU A 128 1.31 9.77 12.56
C LEU A 128 1.63 9.53 11.09
N LYS A 129 2.39 8.48 10.84
CA LYS A 129 2.72 7.99 9.50
C LYS A 129 1.64 7.00 9.12
N VAL A 130 0.91 7.30 8.07
CA VAL A 130 -0.22 6.50 7.60
C VAL A 130 0.11 5.99 6.21
N GLN A 131 0.03 4.68 5.99
CA GLN A 131 0.15 4.11 4.66
C GLN A 131 -0.92 4.74 3.77
N TYR A 132 -0.52 5.29 2.63
CA TYR A 132 -1.42 5.95 1.70
C TYR A 132 -1.69 5.04 0.49
N CYS A 133 -0.65 4.55 -0.18
CA CYS A 133 -0.83 3.71 -1.37
C CYS A 133 0.37 2.79 -1.57
N ILE A 134 0.14 1.60 -2.12
CA ILE A 134 1.17 0.64 -2.53
C ILE A 134 0.96 0.33 -4.02
N THR A 135 2.03 0.45 -4.81
CA THR A 135 2.00 0.15 -6.26
C THR A 135 3.34 -0.42 -6.69
N ALA A 136 3.34 -1.46 -7.53
CA ALA A 136 4.54 -1.87 -8.26
C ALA A 136 4.93 -0.79 -9.27
N LEU A 137 6.22 -0.50 -9.39
CA LEU A 137 6.75 0.32 -10.47
C LEU A 137 6.99 -0.60 -11.67
N GLU A 138 6.52 -0.20 -12.84
CA GLU A 138 6.90 -0.87 -14.08
C GLU A 138 8.37 -0.51 -14.36
N VAL A 139 9.17 -1.54 -14.68
CA VAL A 139 10.47 -1.34 -15.32
C VAL A 139 10.13 -1.21 -16.80
N GLU A 140 10.31 -0.01 -17.36
CA GLU A 140 10.24 0.20 -18.82
C GLU A 140 11.33 -0.61 -19.53
#